data_AF-A0A831ZFK8-F1
#
_entry.id   AF-A0A831ZFK8-F1
#
_cell.length_a   1.000
_cell.length_b   1.000
_cell.length_c   1.000
_cell.angle_alpha   90.00
_cell.angle_beta   90.00
_cell.angle_gamma   90.00
#
_symmetry.space_group_name_H-M   'P 1'
#
loop_
_entity.id
_entity.type
_entity.pdbx_description
1 polymer ?
#
loop_
_entity_poly.entity_id
_entity_poly.type
_entity_poly.pdbx_seq_one_letter_code
_entity_poly.pdbx_strand_id
1 'polypeptide(L)'
;MKMSKWIFILCGLFLLVSETAQALRCDRHVINRGDHKTRVLQYCGEPGFVEQKTEYLDTGIRTESRANEITIQDQGIIGNSLSLESDNSHLIPIHYEIWTYNFGRHRLVHHLTFREGKLSKIEIGGYGYD
;
A
#
# COMPACT_ATOMS: atom_id res chain seq x y z
N MET A 1 -44.73 17.80 8.30
CA MET A 1 -43.29 17.72 8.62
C MET A 1 -42.48 18.24 7.44
N LYS A 2 -41.68 19.29 7.64
CA LYS A 2 -40.94 20.05 6.62
C LYS A 2 -39.68 19.28 6.15
N MET A 3 -39.83 18.33 5.24
CA MET A 3 -38.71 17.49 4.77
C MET A 3 -37.92 18.12 3.60
N SER A 4 -38.46 19.16 2.94
CA SER A 4 -37.82 19.79 1.78
C SER A 4 -36.58 20.63 2.11
N LYS A 5 -36.52 21.24 3.31
CA LYS A 5 -35.33 22.01 3.74
C LYS A 5 -34.14 21.13 4.07
N TRP A 6 -34.39 19.90 4.53
CA TRP A 6 -33.33 18.95 4.87
C TRP A 6 -32.67 18.37 3.62
N ILE A 7 -33.40 18.20 2.52
CA ILE A 7 -32.84 17.77 1.23
C ILE A 7 -31.79 18.77 0.70
N PHE A 8 -32.05 20.08 0.80
CA PHE A 8 -31.06 21.09 0.39
C PHE A 8 -29.82 21.13 1.29
N ILE A 9 -29.99 20.91 2.59
CA ILE A 9 -28.87 20.85 3.55
C ILE A 9 -28.01 19.59 3.31
N LEU A 10 -28.63 18.44 3.05
CA LEU A 10 -27.94 17.16 2.82
C LEU A 10 -27.20 17.15 1.46
N CYS A 11 -27.78 17.77 0.43
CA CYS A 11 -27.14 17.93 -0.87
C CYS A 11 -25.99 18.95 -0.82
N GLY A 12 -26.15 20.04 -0.04
CA GLY A 12 -25.07 21.01 0.20
C GLY A 12 -23.89 20.43 0.99
N LEU A 13 -24.15 19.52 1.94
CA LEU A 13 -23.10 18.85 2.72
C LEU A 13 -22.31 17.82 1.89
N PHE A 14 -22.92 17.22 0.87
CA PHE A 14 -22.26 16.23 0.00
C PHE A 14 -21.22 16.84 -0.95
N LEU A 15 -21.33 18.13 -1.28
CA LEU A 15 -20.39 18.83 -2.17
C LEU A 15 -19.01 19.13 -1.55
N LEU A 16 -18.83 18.91 -0.24
CA LEU A 16 -17.58 19.18 0.46
C LEU A 16 -16.57 18.03 0.39
N VAL A 17 -16.96 16.86 -0.15
CA VAL A 17 -16.06 15.70 -0.28
C VAL A 17 -15.37 15.76 -1.64
N SER A 18 -14.25 16.48 -1.72
CA SER A 18 -13.34 16.42 -2.86
C SER A 18 -12.22 15.43 -2.55
N GLU A 19 -12.22 14.28 -3.24
CA GLU A 19 -11.08 13.37 -3.20
C GLU A 19 -9.97 13.94 -4.10
N THR A 20 -8.76 14.13 -3.56
CA THR A 20 -7.63 14.65 -4.33
C THR A 20 -7.19 13.58 -5.34
N ALA A 21 -7.72 13.67 -6.56
CA ALA A 21 -7.31 12.84 -7.68
C ALA A 21 -5.90 13.25 -8.13
N GLN A 22 -4.88 12.59 -7.60
CA GLN A 22 -3.51 12.70 -8.08
C GLN A 22 -3.41 11.96 -9.43
N ALA A 23 -3.08 12.69 -10.49
CA ALA A 23 -2.89 12.15 -11.83
C ALA A 23 -1.55 12.65 -12.40
N LEU A 24 -0.80 11.76 -13.07
CA LEU A 24 0.45 12.12 -13.74
C LEU A 24 0.16 12.33 -15.22
N ARG A 25 0.61 13.44 -15.80
CA ARG A 25 0.50 13.68 -17.23
C ARG A 25 1.81 13.39 -17.94
N CYS A 26 1.75 12.51 -18.92
CA CYS A 26 2.88 12.16 -19.80
C CYS A 26 2.48 12.51 -21.24
N ASP A 27 3.14 13.53 -21.81
CA ASP A 27 2.80 14.11 -23.11
C ASP A 27 1.29 14.47 -23.22
N ARG A 28 0.53 13.76 -24.06
CA ARG A 28 -0.92 13.96 -24.27
C ARG A 28 -1.80 13.01 -23.47
N HIS A 29 -1.21 12.16 -22.63
CA HIS A 29 -1.93 11.14 -21.88
C HIS A 29 -1.91 11.44 -20.38
N VAL A 30 -3.02 11.13 -19.71
CA VAL A 30 -3.13 11.20 -18.26
C VAL A 30 -3.11 9.77 -17.73
N ILE A 31 -2.15 9.49 -16.86
CA ILE A 31 -1.98 8.24 -16.14
C ILE A 31 -2.73 8.33 -14.82
N ASN A 32 -3.55 7.32 -14.55
CA ASN A 32 -4.40 7.23 -13.36
C ASN A 32 -4.12 5.95 -12.57
N ARG A 33 -4.56 5.96 -11.31
CA ARG A 33 -4.59 4.73 -10.50
C ARG A 33 -5.37 3.63 -11.24
N GLY A 34 -4.86 2.41 -11.18
CA GLY A 34 -5.39 1.24 -11.88
C GLY A 34 -4.71 0.96 -13.22
N ASP A 35 -4.01 1.93 -13.82
CA ASP A 35 -3.30 1.72 -15.08
C ASP A 35 -2.20 0.66 -14.95
N HIS A 36 -2.04 -0.18 -15.98
CA HIS A 36 -0.99 -1.19 -16.03
C HIS A 36 0.39 -0.56 -16.28
N LYS A 37 1.45 -1.20 -15.74
CA LYS A 37 2.85 -0.81 -15.96
C LYS A 37 3.18 -0.61 -17.45
N THR A 38 2.66 -1.46 -18.32
CA THR A 38 2.85 -1.35 -19.78
C THR A 38 2.33 -0.05 -20.35
N ARG A 39 1.16 0.43 -19.89
CA ARG A 39 0.58 1.71 -20.30
C ARG A 39 1.44 2.88 -19.84
N VAL A 40 1.94 2.81 -18.60
CA VAL A 40 2.83 3.84 -18.05
C VAL A 40 4.14 3.89 -18.84
N LEU A 41 4.77 2.74 -19.11
CA LEU A 41 5.97 2.67 -19.94
C LEU A 41 5.72 3.22 -21.35
N GLN A 42 4.60 2.86 -21.97
CA GLN A 42 4.26 3.30 -23.32
C GLN A 42 4.15 4.83 -23.43
N TYR A 43 3.55 5.49 -22.43
CA TYR A 43 3.28 6.92 -22.51
C TYR A 43 4.30 7.81 -21.78
N CYS A 44 4.91 7.32 -20.71
CA CYS A 44 5.87 8.07 -19.89
C CYS A 44 7.32 7.70 -20.17
N GLY A 45 7.58 6.57 -20.85
CA GLY A 45 8.91 6.01 -21.01
C GLY A 45 9.41 5.29 -19.77
N GLU A 46 10.69 4.93 -19.76
CA GLU A 46 11.33 4.28 -18.63
C GLU A 46 11.49 5.24 -17.45
N PRO A 47 11.28 4.77 -16.20
CA PRO A 47 11.55 5.57 -15.01
C PRO A 47 13.05 5.78 -14.83
N GLY A 48 13.44 6.89 -14.20
CA GLY A 48 14.85 7.16 -13.88
C GLY A 48 15.39 6.26 -12.76
N PHE A 49 14.50 5.72 -11.92
CA PHE A 49 14.86 4.78 -10.87
C PHE A 49 13.69 3.85 -10.53
N VAL A 50 13.99 2.58 -10.26
CA VAL A 50 13.03 1.56 -9.82
C VAL A 50 13.52 0.95 -8.52
N GLU A 51 12.69 1.03 -7.49
CA GLU A 51 12.94 0.39 -6.20
C GLU A 51 11.96 -0.76 -6.00
N GLN A 52 12.45 -1.96 -5.69
CA GLN A 52 11.62 -3.09 -5.31
C GLN A 52 11.53 -3.17 -3.78
N LYS A 53 10.32 -3.27 -3.24
CA LYS A 53 10.08 -3.36 -1.79
C LYS A 53 9.25 -4.58 -1.44
N THR A 54 9.50 -5.09 -0.24
CA THR A 54 8.67 -6.12 0.39
C THR A 54 8.24 -5.60 1.75
N GLU A 55 6.94 -5.56 1.99
CA GLU A 55 6.35 -5.20 3.27
C GLU A 55 5.61 -6.43 3.82
N TYR A 56 5.72 -6.68 5.12
CA TYR A 56 5.06 -7.82 5.75
C TYR A 56 3.80 -7.34 6.45
N LEU A 57 2.64 -7.84 6.03
CA LEU A 57 1.38 -7.57 6.70
C LEU A 57 1.15 -8.63 7.78
N ASP A 58 1.01 -8.19 9.03
CA ASP A 58 0.52 -9.05 10.11
C ASP A 58 -0.99 -9.26 9.96
N THR A 59 -1.39 -10.49 9.71
CA THR A 59 -2.79 -10.89 9.55
C THR A 59 -3.53 -11.04 10.88
N GLY A 60 -2.83 -11.05 12.01
CA GLY A 60 -3.43 -11.22 13.32
C GLY A 60 -4.11 -12.57 13.54
N ILE A 61 -3.96 -13.54 12.61
CA ILE A 61 -4.49 -14.90 12.75
C ILE A 61 -3.65 -15.59 13.80
N ARG A 62 -3.90 -15.36 15.09
CA ARG A 62 -3.22 -16.10 16.15
C ARG A 62 -3.63 -17.56 16.03
N THR A 63 -2.75 -18.41 15.54
CA THR A 63 -2.91 -19.84 15.74
C THR A 63 -2.77 -20.03 17.25
N GLU A 64 -3.89 -20.26 17.95
CA GLU A 64 -3.90 -20.64 19.36
C GLU A 64 -3.12 -21.96 19.48
N SER A 65 -1.80 -21.82 19.61
CA SER A 65 -0.94 -22.91 19.98
C SER A 65 -1.36 -23.27 21.39
N ARG A 66 -2.17 -24.33 21.52
CA ARG A 66 -2.44 -24.98 22.81
C ARG A 66 -1.09 -25.25 23.45
N ALA A 67 -0.66 -24.35 24.33
CA ALA A 67 0.42 -24.63 25.25
C ALA A 67 -0.06 -25.83 26.05
N ASN A 68 0.57 -26.99 25.82
CA ASN A 68 0.27 -28.16 26.63
C ASN A 68 0.66 -27.79 28.06
N GLU A 69 -0.32 -27.75 28.96
CA GLU A 69 -0.09 -27.44 30.36
C GLU A 69 0.83 -28.52 30.95
N ILE A 70 2.09 -28.15 31.19
CA ILE A 70 3.07 -29.05 31.79
C ILE A 70 2.63 -29.29 33.24
N THR A 71 1.98 -30.42 33.49
CA THR A 71 1.67 -30.86 34.86
C THR A 71 2.89 -31.57 35.40
N ILE A 72 3.53 -30.98 36.40
CA ILE A 72 4.66 -31.60 37.11
C ILE A 72 4.11 -32.76 37.93
N GLN A 73 4.42 -33.99 37.54
CA GLN A 73 4.26 -35.15 38.41
C GLN A 73 5.65 -35.57 38.91
N ASP A 74 5.74 -35.86 40.20
CA ASP A 74 6.92 -36.03 41.06
C ASP A 74 7.93 -37.13 40.65
N GLN A 75 7.79 -37.71 39.45
CA GLN A 75 8.72 -38.69 38.89
C GLN A 75 8.93 -38.45 37.39
N GLY A 76 9.93 -37.63 37.05
CA GLY A 76 10.47 -37.48 35.70
C GLY A 76 9.93 -36.28 34.94
N ILE A 77 10.86 -35.46 34.42
CA ILE A 77 10.52 -34.37 33.50
C ILE A 77 10.10 -34.97 32.16
N ILE A 78 8.79 -34.99 31.88
CA ILE A 78 8.27 -35.02 30.51
C ILE A 78 7.73 -33.61 30.22
N GLY A 79 8.64 -32.65 30.10
CA GLY A 79 8.34 -31.33 29.55
C GLY A 79 8.88 -31.28 28.13
N ASN A 80 8.02 -30.95 27.17
CA ASN A 80 8.49 -30.48 25.87
C ASN A 80 9.15 -29.10 26.09
N SER A 81 10.42 -29.00 25.74
CA SER A 81 11.15 -27.75 25.72
C SER A 81 10.39 -26.73 24.87
N LEU A 82 9.94 -25.64 25.49
CA LEU A 82 9.35 -24.50 24.80
C LEU A 82 10.42 -23.86 23.91
N SER A 83 10.48 -24.26 22.64
CA SER A 83 11.12 -23.42 21.64
C SER A 83 10.21 -22.21 21.45
N LEU A 84 10.69 -21.02 21.85
CA LEU A 84 10.12 -19.76 21.40
C LEU A 84 10.54 -19.56 19.94
N GLU A 85 10.10 -20.45 19.06
CA GLU A 85 10.13 -20.19 17.64
C GLU A 85 9.01 -19.18 17.39
N SER A 86 9.42 -17.93 17.14
CA SER A 86 8.53 -16.88 16.67
C SER A 86 7.94 -17.35 15.34
N ASP A 87 6.81 -18.05 15.42
CA ASP A 87 6.08 -18.50 14.26
C ASP A 87 5.55 -17.27 13.54
N ASN A 88 6.33 -16.80 12.57
CA ASN A 88 5.96 -15.70 11.69
C ASN A 88 4.91 -16.14 10.64
N SER A 89 4.18 -17.24 10.87
CA SER A 89 3.08 -17.73 10.01
C SER A 89 1.97 -16.69 9.79
N HIS A 90 1.95 -15.62 10.59
CA HIS A 90 0.97 -14.53 10.47
C HIS A 90 1.40 -13.43 9.51
N LEU A 91 2.66 -13.42 9.08
CA LEU A 91 3.22 -12.40 8.19
C LEU A 91 3.05 -12.80 6.72
N ILE A 92 2.29 -12.01 5.97
CA ILE A 92 2.18 -12.17 4.52
C ILE A 92 3.12 -11.17 3.84
N PRO A 93 4.08 -11.61 3.00
CA PRO A 93 4.92 -10.71 2.23
C PRO A 93 4.11 -10.07 1.09
N ILE A 94 4.19 -8.75 0.99
CA ILE A 94 3.58 -7.94 -0.06
C ILE A 94 4.71 -7.31 -0.87
N HIS A 95 4.84 -7.71 -2.12
CA HIS A 95 5.81 -7.15 -3.05
C HIS A 95 5.22 -5.97 -3.81
N TYR A 96 5.97 -4.89 -3.92
CA TYR A 96 5.60 -3.73 -4.71
C TYR A 96 6.82 -3.00 -5.24
N GLU A 97 6.60 -2.15 -6.24
CA GLU A 97 7.66 -1.35 -6.85
C GLU A 97 7.36 0.13 -6.70
N ILE A 98 8.40 0.94 -6.55
CA ILE A 98 8.31 2.40 -6.63
C ILE A 98 9.12 2.84 -7.83
N TRP A 99 8.45 3.43 -8.80
CA TRP A 99 9.06 4.00 -9.99
C TRP A 99 9.18 5.51 -9.82
N THR A 100 10.37 6.04 -10.03
CA THR A 100 10.64 7.47 -9.87
C THR A 100 10.86 8.12 -11.22
N TYR A 101 10.00 9.08 -11.55
CA TYR A 101 10.14 9.93 -12.72
C TYR A 101 10.64 11.30 -12.28
N ASN A 102 11.89 11.59 -12.64
CA ASN A 102 12.49 12.91 -12.47
C ASN A 102 12.48 13.62 -13.83
N PHE A 103 11.79 14.76 -13.91
CA PHE A 103 11.66 15.54 -15.13
C PHE A 103 12.57 16.78 -15.19
N GLY A 104 13.60 16.85 -14.33
CA GLY A 104 14.60 17.91 -14.26
C GLY A 104 14.36 18.93 -13.14
N ARG A 105 15.37 19.78 -12.86
CA ARG A 105 15.40 20.74 -11.73
C ARG A 105 14.19 21.67 -11.55
N HIS A 106 13.43 21.93 -12.61
CA HIS A 106 12.27 22.83 -12.56
C HIS A 106 10.92 22.11 -12.52
N ARG A 107 10.91 20.79 -12.37
CA ARG A 107 9.69 19.98 -12.31
C ARG A 107 9.70 19.11 -11.07
N LEU A 108 8.51 18.78 -10.58
CA LEU A 108 8.37 17.91 -9.42
C LEU A 108 8.68 16.47 -9.82
N VAL A 109 9.32 15.74 -8.92
CA VAL A 109 9.53 14.29 -9.05
C VAL A 109 8.22 13.58 -8.76
N HIS A 110 7.95 12.51 -9.50
CA HIS A 110 6.79 11.66 -9.27
C HIS A 110 7.22 10.25 -8.86
N HIS A 111 6.63 9.75 -7.78
CA HIS A 111 6.80 8.39 -7.30
C HIS A 111 5.53 7.59 -7.57
N LEU A 112 5.64 6.56 -8.39
CA LEU A 112 4.53 5.71 -8.80
C LEU A 112 4.68 4.35 -8.11
N THR A 113 3.75 4.01 -7.23
CA THR A 113 3.74 2.70 -6.57
C THR A 113 2.95 1.70 -7.40
N PHE A 114 3.58 0.59 -7.77
CA PHE A 114 2.95 -0.52 -8.48
C PHE A 114 2.75 -1.72 -7.57
N ARG A 115 1.53 -2.27 -7.56
CA ARG A 115 1.16 -3.51 -6.90
C ARG A 115 0.53 -4.44 -7.93
N GLU A 116 0.97 -5.69 -7.98
CA GLU A 116 0.46 -6.68 -8.95
C GLU A 116 0.45 -6.18 -10.41
N GLY A 117 1.46 -5.38 -10.79
CA GLY A 117 1.57 -4.83 -12.14
C GLY A 117 0.64 -3.65 -12.46
N LYS A 118 -0.12 -3.14 -11.49
CA LYS A 118 -1.02 -1.98 -11.64
C LYS A 118 -0.59 -0.82 -10.76
N LEU A 119 -0.81 0.40 -11.24
CA LEU A 119 -0.49 1.63 -10.53
C LEU A 119 -1.46 1.81 -9.35
N SER A 120 -0.99 1.64 -8.13
CA SER A 120 -1.81 1.77 -6.92
C SER A 120 -1.76 3.17 -6.34
N LYS A 121 -0.64 3.89 -6.49
CA LYS A 121 -0.44 5.21 -5.89
C LYS A 121 0.43 6.09 -6.77
N ILE A 122 0.11 7.39 -6.79
CA ILE A 122 0.92 8.45 -7.36
C ILE A 122 1.20 9.43 -6.23
N GLU A 123 2.47 9.71 -5.98
CA GLU A 123 2.93 10.70 -5.02
C GLU A 123 3.83 11.71 -5.72
N ILE A 124 3.70 12.97 -5.31
CA ILE A 124 4.54 14.07 -5.78
C ILE A 124 5.64 14.28 -4.74
N GLY A 125 6.88 14.13 -5.16
CA GLY A 125 8.07 14.40 -4.35
C GLY A 125 8.49 15.87 -4.41
N GLY A 126 9.75 16.12 -4.06
CA GLY A 126 10.36 17.44 -4.18
C GLY A 126 10.65 17.84 -5.62
N TYR A 127 11.44 18.89 -5.79
CA TYR A 127 11.98 19.27 -7.09
C TYR A 127 12.94 18.21 -7.63
N GLY A 128 12.95 18.07 -8.95
CA GLY A 128 13.87 17.22 -9.67
C GLY A 128 15.32 17.69 -9.58
N TYR A 129 16.18 16.90 -10.20
CA TYR A 129 17.61 17.15 -10.36
C TYR A 129 18.04 16.86 -11.80
N ASP A 130 19.29 17.20 -12.14
CA ASP A 130 19.85 17.03 -13.49
C ASP A 130 20.90 15.91 -13.52
#